data_AF-A0A7Z0SN02-F1
#
_entry.id   AF-A0A7Z0SN02-F1
#
_cell.length_a   1.000
_cell.length_b   1.000
_cell.length_c   1.000
_cell.angle_alpha   90.00
_cell.angle_beta   90.00
_cell.angle_gamma   90.00
#
_symmetry.space_group_name_H-M   'P 1'
#
loop_
_entity.id
_entity.type
_entity.pdbx_description
1 polymer ?
#
loop_
_entity_poly.entity_id
_entity_poly.type
_entity_poly.pdbx_seq_one_letter_code
_entity_poly.pdbx_strand_id
1 'polypeptide(L)'
;MKLLFLAKSKAPTSYNVNGPLINNIDTGLFVEGSQFIGSEETRDAGIYDMFWRDGDQHIVLGQPTKTTDTPWSAREGEWIDATDYDPSQRYIVATNHHALALIESGAAEYWQDPSDGKWTVRMIETEEEPTT
;
A
#
# COMPACT_ATOMS: atom_id res chain seq x y z
N MET A 1 16.02 6.83 1.29
CA MET A 1 14.73 7.00 0.57
C MET A 1 13.62 6.50 1.46
N LYS A 2 12.55 7.27 1.63
CA LYS A 2 11.37 6.89 2.41
C LYS A 2 10.19 6.62 1.50
N LEU A 3 9.39 5.61 1.82
CA LEU A 3 8.22 5.22 1.04
C LEU A 3 6.93 5.39 1.85
N LEU A 4 5.89 5.86 1.20
CA LEU A 4 4.51 5.88 1.71
C LEU A 4 3.60 5.23 0.67
N PHE A 5 2.61 4.47 1.10
CA PHE A 5 1.68 3.78 0.19
C PHE A 5 0.28 4.34 0.32
N LEU A 6 -0.26 4.90 -0.76
CA LEU A 6 -1.65 5.29 -0.87
C LEU A 6 -2.52 4.09 -1.23
N ALA A 7 -3.70 3.98 -0.63
CA ALA A 7 -4.71 3.05 -1.12
C ALA A 7 -5.20 3.47 -2.51
N LYS A 8 -5.10 2.56 -3.50
CA LYS A 8 -5.50 2.81 -4.89
C LYS A 8 -6.30 1.64 -5.44
N SER A 9 -7.24 1.90 -6.36
CA SER A 9 -7.94 0.82 -7.07
C SER A 9 -7.08 0.15 -8.16
N LYS A 10 -6.10 0.91 -8.70
CA LYS A 10 -5.11 0.49 -9.71
C LYS A 10 -3.71 0.94 -9.27
N ALA A 11 -2.82 -0.03 -9.05
CA ALA A 11 -1.39 0.13 -8.83
C ALA A 11 -0.72 -1.25 -9.01
N PRO A 12 0.60 -1.33 -9.21
CA PRO A 12 1.34 -2.59 -9.09
C PRO A 12 1.06 -3.30 -7.76
N THR A 13 0.92 -4.62 -7.78
CA THR A 13 0.75 -5.44 -6.57
C THR A 13 2.07 -5.66 -5.82
N SER A 14 3.19 -5.43 -6.49
CA SER A 14 4.54 -5.39 -5.92
C SER A 14 5.41 -4.39 -6.67
N TYR A 15 6.45 -3.92 -6.00
CA TYR A 15 7.47 -3.03 -6.53
C TYR A 15 8.83 -3.72 -6.52
N ASN A 16 9.62 -3.52 -7.57
CA ASN A 16 11.06 -3.77 -7.51
C ASN A 16 11.75 -2.50 -7.01
N VAL A 17 12.19 -2.52 -5.74
CA VAL A 17 12.88 -1.42 -5.07
C VAL A 17 14.35 -1.81 -4.92
N ASN A 18 15.25 -1.10 -5.62
CA ASN A 18 16.69 -1.35 -5.56
C ASN A 18 17.45 -0.01 -5.53
N GLY A 19 17.82 0.44 -4.33
CA GLY A 19 18.42 1.76 -4.14
C GLY A 19 17.46 2.85 -4.66
N PRO A 20 17.87 3.67 -5.65
CA PRO A 20 17.02 4.71 -6.24
C PRO A 20 16.05 4.19 -7.31
N LEU A 21 16.07 2.90 -7.67
CA LEU A 21 15.20 2.35 -8.70
C LEU A 21 13.87 1.87 -8.12
N ILE A 22 12.76 2.29 -8.73
CA ILE A 22 11.41 1.77 -8.46
C ILE A 22 10.80 1.34 -9.80
N ASN A 23 10.55 0.04 -9.99
CA ASN A 23 9.96 -0.50 -11.23
C ASN A 23 10.71 -0.04 -12.50
N ASN A 24 12.05 -0.01 -12.44
CA ASN A 24 12.98 0.47 -13.47
C ASN A 24 13.00 1.99 -13.71
N ILE A 25 12.27 2.78 -12.94
CA ILE A 25 12.38 4.24 -12.94
C ILE A 25 13.49 4.64 -11.96
N ASP A 26 14.51 5.35 -12.47
CA ASP A 26 15.57 5.93 -11.64
C ASP A 26 15.08 7.20 -10.97
N THR A 27 14.64 7.05 -9.72
CA THR A 27 14.15 8.16 -8.92
C THR A 27 15.29 9.06 -8.44
N GLY A 28 16.55 8.61 -8.49
CA GLY A 28 17.72 9.42 -8.13
C GLY A 28 17.97 10.60 -9.08
N LEU A 29 17.38 10.57 -10.28
CA LEU A 29 17.38 11.71 -11.21
C LEU A 29 16.51 12.88 -10.72
N PHE A 30 15.61 12.64 -9.76
CA PHE A 30 14.79 13.68 -9.15
C PHE A 30 15.60 14.44 -8.10
N VAL A 31 16.17 15.59 -8.48
CA VAL A 31 17.05 16.39 -7.61
C VAL A 31 16.28 17.24 -6.60
N GLU A 32 16.91 17.53 -5.45
CA GLU A 32 16.34 18.38 -4.40
C GLU A 32 15.89 19.75 -4.92
N GLY A 33 14.72 20.20 -4.47
CA GLY A 33 14.07 21.43 -4.95
C GLY A 33 13.26 21.26 -6.24
N SER A 34 13.27 20.08 -6.88
CA SER A 34 12.41 19.80 -8.03
C SER A 34 10.95 19.63 -7.63
N GLN A 35 10.05 19.87 -8.58
CA GLN A 35 8.63 19.56 -8.43
C GLN A 35 8.29 18.27 -9.19
N PHE A 36 7.59 17.35 -8.53
CA PHE A 36 7.01 16.20 -9.20
C PHE A 36 5.73 16.60 -9.94
N ILE A 37 5.70 16.38 -11.26
CA ILE A 37 4.52 16.62 -12.12
C ILE A 37 3.82 15.31 -12.48
N GLY A 38 4.54 14.19 -12.43
CA GLY A 38 4.05 12.89 -12.88
C GLY A 38 3.91 12.77 -14.40
N SER A 39 3.84 11.54 -14.86
CA SER A 39 3.61 11.12 -16.24
C SER A 39 2.79 9.82 -16.26
N GLU A 40 2.33 9.40 -17.42
CA GLU A 40 1.68 8.08 -17.58
C GLU A 40 2.60 6.95 -17.12
N GLU A 41 3.88 7.01 -17.51
CA GLU A 41 4.91 6.04 -17.09
C GLU A 41 5.06 5.96 -15.57
N THR A 42 5.21 7.10 -14.88
CA THR A 42 5.32 7.09 -13.41
C THR A 42 4.05 6.55 -12.75
N ARG A 43 2.87 6.86 -13.32
CA ARG A 43 1.59 6.39 -12.79
C ARG A 43 1.40 4.89 -12.99
N ASP A 44 1.80 4.35 -14.14
CA ASP A 44 1.78 2.91 -14.42
C ASP A 44 2.81 2.16 -13.57
N ALA A 45 3.96 2.79 -13.29
CA ALA A 45 4.93 2.31 -12.31
C ALA A 45 4.44 2.43 -10.86
N GLY A 46 3.29 3.06 -10.61
CA GLY A 46 2.67 3.20 -9.29
C GLY A 46 3.18 4.37 -8.44
N ILE A 47 3.95 5.30 -9.03
CA ILE A 47 4.49 6.49 -8.37
C ILE A 47 3.50 7.65 -8.51
N TYR A 48 3.08 8.21 -7.38
CA TYR A 48 2.07 9.26 -7.29
C TYR A 48 2.63 10.61 -6.83
N ASP A 49 3.75 10.60 -6.11
CA ASP A 49 4.45 11.82 -5.71
C ASP A 49 5.92 11.53 -5.41
N MET A 50 6.76 12.56 -5.55
CA MET A 50 8.17 12.55 -5.13
C MET A 50 8.56 13.92 -4.61
N PHE A 51 9.19 13.98 -3.46
CA PHE A 51 9.71 15.22 -2.90
C PHE A 51 10.90 14.95 -1.99
N TRP A 52 11.65 16.01 -1.67
CA TRP A 52 12.74 15.96 -0.71
C TRP A 52 12.29 16.60 0.61
N ARG A 53 12.66 15.99 1.73
CA ARG A 53 12.42 16.51 3.08
C ARG A 53 13.58 16.08 3.98
N ASP A 54 14.17 17.05 4.67
CA ASP A 54 15.28 16.83 5.62
C ASP A 54 16.47 16.06 5.03
N GLY A 55 16.77 16.28 3.74
CA GLY A 55 17.85 15.59 3.02
C GLY A 55 17.50 14.18 2.54
N ASP A 56 16.30 13.68 2.83
CA ASP A 56 15.80 12.38 2.37
C ASP A 56 14.80 12.53 1.22
N GLN A 57 15.00 11.72 0.18
CA GLN A 57 14.00 11.54 -0.87
C GLN A 57 12.80 10.73 -0.34
N HIS A 58 11.62 11.30 -0.50
CA HIS A 58 10.33 10.73 -0.12
C HIS A 58 9.53 10.41 -1.38
N ILE A 59 9.03 9.18 -1.48
CA ILE A 59 8.28 8.71 -2.64
C ILE A 59 6.95 8.14 -2.18
N VAL A 60 5.88 8.58 -2.85
CA VAL A 60 4.53 8.11 -2.60
C VAL A 60 4.14 7.11 -3.68
N LEU A 61 3.91 5.87 -3.27
CA LEU A 61 3.52 4.75 -4.11
C LEU A 61 2.05 4.39 -3.91
N GLY A 62 1.47 3.58 -4.80
CA GLY A 62 0.14 3.01 -4.60
C GLY A 62 0.20 1.57 -4.06
N GLN A 63 -0.63 1.20 -3.10
CA GLN A 63 -0.90 -0.20 -2.80
C GLN A 63 -2.33 -0.54 -3.22
N PRO A 64 -2.55 -1.55 -4.08
CA PRO A 64 -3.85 -1.78 -4.67
C PRO A 64 -4.81 -2.40 -3.66
N THR A 65 -6.03 -1.85 -3.58
CA THR A 65 -7.11 -2.30 -2.70
C THR A 65 -8.34 -2.69 -3.47
N LYS A 66 -9.12 -3.61 -2.89
CA LYS A 66 -10.50 -3.88 -3.29
C LYS A 66 -11.46 -3.63 -2.13
N THR A 67 -12.68 -3.23 -2.44
CA THR A 67 -13.76 -2.98 -1.47
C THR A 67 -14.85 -4.02 -1.69
N THR A 68 -14.66 -5.24 -1.16
CA THR A 68 -15.64 -6.33 -1.32
C THR A 68 -16.30 -6.66 0.02
N ASP A 69 -17.63 -6.77 0.02
CA ASP A 69 -18.56 -7.35 1.01
C ASP A 69 -18.57 -6.82 2.46
N THR A 70 -17.48 -6.24 2.96
CA THR A 70 -17.47 -5.46 4.21
C THR A 70 -17.34 -3.98 3.88
N PRO A 71 -17.99 -3.05 4.61
CA PRO A 71 -17.71 -1.62 4.48
C PRO A 71 -16.22 -1.35 4.72
N TRP A 72 -15.45 -1.30 3.64
CA TRP A 72 -14.00 -1.11 3.65
C TRP A 72 -13.65 0.22 2.99
N SER A 73 -12.75 0.94 3.61
CA SER A 73 -12.09 2.10 3.03
C SER A 73 -10.71 2.16 3.62
N ALA A 74 -9.72 2.49 2.80
CA ALA A 74 -8.32 2.52 3.21
C ALA A 74 -7.71 3.88 2.94
N ARG A 75 -6.72 4.22 3.77
CA ARG A 75 -5.82 5.35 3.55
C ARG A 75 -4.38 4.88 3.64
N GLU A 76 -3.47 5.80 3.37
CA GLU A 76 -2.05 5.61 3.61
C GLU A 76 -1.71 5.27 5.07
N GLY A 77 -0.73 4.40 5.26
CA GLY A 77 -0.15 4.12 6.56
C GLY A 77 0.97 5.09 6.92
N GLU A 78 2.03 4.55 7.51
CA GLU A 78 3.21 5.31 7.91
C GLU A 78 4.30 5.28 6.83
N TRP A 79 5.25 6.21 6.95
CA TRP A 79 6.46 6.18 6.14
C TRP A 79 7.37 5.05 6.60
N ILE A 80 7.94 4.31 5.63
CA ILE A 80 8.93 3.26 5.88
C ILE A 80 10.27 3.61 5.23
N ASP A 81 11.36 2.98 5.68
CA ASP A 81 12.57 2.96 4.87
C ASP A 81 12.38 2.07 3.65
N ALA A 82 12.92 2.48 2.50
CA ALA A 82 12.89 1.68 1.29
C ALA A 82 13.59 0.31 1.48
N THR A 83 14.57 0.20 2.39
CA THR A 83 15.23 -1.08 2.70
C THR A 83 14.35 -2.05 3.46
N ASP A 84 13.30 -1.55 4.12
CA ASP A 84 12.36 -2.36 4.90
C ASP A 84 11.17 -2.83 4.07
N TYR A 85 11.12 -2.45 2.79
CA TYR A 85 10.03 -2.83 1.90
C TYR A 85 10.03 -4.34 1.60
N ASP A 86 8.97 -4.99 2.01
CA ASP A 86 8.57 -6.35 1.67
C ASP A 86 7.26 -6.34 0.84
N PRO A 87 7.24 -6.92 -0.37
CA PRO A 87 6.04 -6.98 -1.22
C PRO A 87 4.89 -7.83 -0.66
N SER A 88 5.16 -8.70 0.32
CA SER A 88 4.13 -9.51 0.99
C SER A 88 3.45 -8.78 2.16
N GLN A 89 3.91 -7.59 2.51
CA GLN A 89 3.39 -6.80 3.62
C GLN A 89 2.34 -5.76 3.19
N ARG A 90 1.54 -5.33 4.16
CA ARG A 90 0.52 -4.29 4.02
C ARG A 90 0.98 -2.98 4.63
N TYR A 91 0.95 -1.91 3.83
CA TYR A 91 1.37 -0.55 4.20
C TYR A 91 0.24 0.48 4.24
N ILE A 92 -0.97 0.07 3.84
CA ILE A 92 -2.20 0.86 3.96
C ILE A 92 -2.98 0.47 5.22
N VAL A 93 -3.89 1.33 5.65
CA VAL A 93 -4.70 1.09 6.86
C VAL A 93 -6.18 1.30 6.62
N ALA A 94 -6.98 0.52 7.33
CA ALA A 94 -8.43 0.66 7.43
C ALA A 94 -8.81 2.04 7.97
N THR A 95 -9.91 2.58 7.46
CA THR A 95 -10.51 3.84 7.95
C THR A 95 -11.97 3.69 8.35
N ASN A 96 -12.65 2.66 7.85
CA ASN A 96 -14.03 2.41 8.23
C ASN A 96 -14.08 1.91 9.68
N HIS A 97 -14.83 2.61 10.55
CA HIS A 97 -14.94 2.27 11.97
C HIS A 97 -15.45 0.85 12.22
N HIS A 98 -16.37 0.35 11.38
CA HIS A 98 -16.88 -1.02 11.52
C HIS A 98 -15.79 -2.05 11.16
N ALA A 99 -15.08 -1.84 10.05
CA ALA A 99 -13.95 -2.70 9.69
C ALA A 99 -12.85 -2.68 10.76
N LEU A 100 -12.53 -1.51 11.31
CA LEU A 100 -11.58 -1.37 12.41
C LEU A 100 -12.03 -2.16 13.65
N ALA A 101 -13.28 -2.00 14.09
CA ALA A 101 -13.81 -2.71 15.24
C ALA A 101 -13.77 -4.24 15.06
N LEU A 102 -14.07 -4.75 13.85
CA LEU A 102 -13.99 -6.17 13.54
C LEU A 102 -12.54 -6.69 13.54
N ILE A 103 -11.60 -5.89 13.06
CA ILE A 103 -10.16 -6.23 13.13
C ILE A 103 -9.68 -6.25 14.58
N GLU A 104 -10.04 -5.23 15.36
CA GLU A 104 -9.68 -5.13 16.78
C GLU A 104 -10.28 -6.26 17.62
N SER A 105 -11.49 -6.71 17.28
CA SER A 105 -12.11 -7.86 17.94
C SER A 105 -11.58 -9.21 17.45
N GLY A 106 -10.70 -9.24 16.44
CA GLY A 106 -10.23 -10.47 15.80
C GLY A 106 -11.29 -11.22 14.98
N ALA A 107 -12.39 -10.55 14.62
CA ALA A 107 -13.44 -11.12 13.78
C ALA A 107 -13.15 -10.94 12.28
N ALA A 108 -12.25 -10.03 11.94
CA ALA A 108 -11.80 -9.78 10.57
C ALA A 108 -10.29 -9.57 10.53
N GLU A 109 -9.70 -9.76 9.35
CA GLU A 109 -8.27 -9.55 9.11
C GLU A 109 -8.02 -8.80 7.81
N TYR A 110 -6.86 -8.15 7.73
CA TYR A 110 -6.33 -7.73 6.45
C TYR A 110 -5.96 -8.96 5.64
N TRP A 111 -6.34 -8.95 4.38
CA TRP A 111 -6.10 -10.08 3.50
C TRP A 111 -5.73 -9.61 2.11
N GLN A 112 -4.70 -10.23 1.55
CA GLN A 112 -4.31 -10.07 0.16
C GLN A 112 -5.00 -11.16 -0.66
N ASP A 113 -5.83 -10.76 -1.61
CA ASP A 113 -6.54 -11.72 -2.46
C ASP A 113 -5.56 -12.41 -3.42
N PRO A 114 -5.45 -13.75 -3.41
CA PRO A 114 -4.53 -14.47 -4.28
C PRO A 114 -4.93 -14.41 -5.77
N SER A 115 -6.17 -14.03 -6.10
CA SER A 115 -6.65 -13.94 -7.49
C SER A 115 -6.18 -12.67 -8.20
N ASP A 116 -6.03 -11.55 -7.48
CA ASP A 116 -5.67 -10.25 -8.06
C ASP A 116 -4.57 -9.49 -7.31
N GLY A 117 -4.08 -10.02 -6.19
CA GLY A 117 -3.04 -9.45 -5.34
C GLY A 117 -3.46 -8.21 -4.56
N LYS A 118 -4.75 -7.84 -4.57
CA LYS A 118 -5.25 -6.63 -3.90
C LYS A 118 -5.57 -6.86 -2.44
N TRP A 119 -5.31 -5.83 -1.65
CA TRP A 119 -5.61 -5.83 -0.23
C TRP A 119 -7.08 -5.48 0.06
N THR A 120 -7.67 -6.18 1.01
CA THR A 120 -9.00 -5.93 1.57
C THR A 120 -9.00 -6.28 3.05
N VAL A 121 -10.16 -6.09 3.69
CA VAL A 121 -10.51 -6.82 4.90
C VAL A 121 -11.48 -7.94 4.56
N ARG A 122 -11.34 -9.08 5.24
CA ARG A 122 -12.29 -10.20 5.20
C ARG A 122 -12.65 -10.65 6.61
N MET A 123 -13.82 -11.24 6.77
CA MET A 123 -14.17 -11.94 8.01
C MET A 123 -13.28 -13.18 8.16
N ILE A 124 -12.89 -13.49 9.39
CA ILE A 124 -12.24 -14.75 9.73
C ILE A 124 -13.33 -15.80 9.86
N GLU A 125 -13.27 -16.84 9.05
CA GLU A 125 -14.15 -18.00 9.20
C GLU A 125 -13.85 -18.64 10.56
N THR A 126 -14.83 -18.59 11.47
CA THR A 126 -14.76 -19.36 12.71
C THR A 126 -15.31 -20.74 12.37
N GLU A 127 -14.49 -21.79 12.53
CA GLU A 127 -15.03 -23.15 12.49
C GLU A 127 -16.10 -23.25 13.57
N GLU A 128 -17.36 -23.46 13.18
CA GLU A 128 -18.41 -23.80 14.13
C GLU A 128 -18.01 -25.14 14.78
N GLU A 129 -17.81 -25.15 16.11
CA GLU A 129 -17.69 -26.40 16.84
C GLU A 129 -18.93 -27.26 16.53
N PRO A 130 -18.77 -28.52 16.08
CA PRO A 130 -19.91 -29.38 15.83
C PRO A 130 -20.64 -29.59 17.16
N THR A 131 -21.86 -29.06 17.27
CA THR A 131 -22.77 -29.38 18.38
C THR A 131 -22.97 -30.89 18.39
N THR A 132 -22.34 -31.55 19.36
CA THR A 132 -22.42 -32.99 19.58
C THR A 132 -23.64 -33.32 20.43
#